data_AF-F2SW48-F1
#
_entry.id   AF-F2SW48-F1
#
_cell.length_a   1.000
_cell.length_b   1.000
_cell.length_c   1.000
_cell.angle_alpha   90.00
_cell.angle_beta   90.00
_cell.angle_gamma   90.00
#
_symmetry.space_group_name_H-M   'P 1'
#
loop_
_entity.id
_entity.type
_entity.pdbx_description
1 polymer ?
#
loop_
_entity_poly.entity_id
_entity_poly.type
_entity_poly.pdbx_seq_one_letter_code
_entity_poly.pdbx_strand_id
1 'polypeptide(L)'
;MSKTPDANALKSIPPDLLSTIPGGKPPPGVTPNFDDPVSQVPVIIGVGTAFLAMACFCFFIRMYTRLAISKTWKWDDLTISIGFLFSLVYYAATLNGCINGIAGRHEWEVHLDKLIGNAHLYQSYITVITATPALGLIKLSLFIQYYLLFKVRRYVRISVYVGATLSGLFYIATSISSFVLSSPWPGESILDCILSWHYLKFAEFSIPTGIIGSLVDVVLFILPMPAVWQLQLSTAKKIGIILVFMTGGL
;
A
#
# COMPACT_ATOMS: atom_id res chain seq x y z
N MET A 1 -16.26 21.14 12.76
CA MET A 1 -16.78 21.57 11.44
C MET A 1 -15.62 22.25 10.71
N SER A 2 -14.64 21.45 10.26
CA SER A 2 -13.53 21.97 9.44
C SER A 2 -14.10 22.28 8.08
N LYS A 3 -13.90 23.52 7.61
CA LYS A 3 -14.29 23.90 6.25
C LYS A 3 -13.50 23.02 5.28
N THR A 4 -14.19 22.29 4.42
CA THR A 4 -13.60 21.68 3.23
C THR A 4 -12.90 22.78 2.43
N PRO A 5 -11.67 22.58 1.94
CA PRO A 5 -11.01 23.58 1.11
C PRO A 5 -11.81 23.80 -0.17
N ASP A 6 -12.28 25.03 -0.42
CA ASP A 6 -13.11 25.33 -1.59
C ASP A 6 -12.26 25.29 -2.88
N ALA A 7 -12.46 24.27 -3.72
CA ALA A 7 -11.73 24.09 -4.97
C ALA A 7 -11.86 25.28 -5.93
N ASN A 8 -13.02 25.95 -5.91
CA ASN A 8 -13.25 27.18 -6.69
C ASN A 8 -12.42 28.37 -6.20
N ALA A 9 -12.12 28.44 -4.89
CA ALA A 9 -11.25 29.46 -4.34
C ALA A 9 -9.81 29.26 -4.81
N LEU A 10 -9.32 28.02 -4.87
CA LEU A 10 -7.98 27.69 -5.38
C LEU A 10 -7.83 27.95 -6.88
N LYS A 11 -8.86 27.65 -7.68
CA LYS A 11 -8.88 27.96 -9.13
C LYS A 11 -8.94 29.47 -9.43
N SER A 12 -9.37 30.29 -8.47
CA SER A 12 -9.47 31.74 -8.63
C SER A 12 -8.17 32.50 -8.32
N ILE A 13 -7.17 31.81 -7.76
CA ILE A 13 -5.87 32.41 -7.43
C ILE A 13 -5.05 32.54 -8.73
N PRO A 14 -4.45 33.72 -9.02
CA PRO A 14 -3.56 33.90 -10.15
C PRO A 14 -2.41 32.86 -10.12
N PRO A 15 -1.99 32.33 -11.28
CA PRO A 15 -0.93 31.31 -11.35
C PRO A 15 0.39 31.78 -10.72
N ASP A 16 0.67 33.08 -10.75
CA ASP A 16 1.87 33.70 -10.16
C ASP A 16 1.85 33.71 -8.63
N LEU A 17 0.68 33.62 -8.00
CA LEU A 17 0.54 33.51 -6.54
C LEU A 17 0.54 32.05 -6.07
N LEU A 18 0.08 31.11 -6.90
CA LEU A 18 0.13 29.67 -6.62
C LEU A 18 1.57 29.14 -6.50
N SER A 19 2.51 29.76 -7.20
CA SER A 19 3.94 29.45 -7.13
C SER A 19 4.63 30.04 -5.89
N THR A 20 3.94 30.84 -5.06
CA THR A 20 4.51 31.47 -3.85
C THR A 20 3.90 30.93 -2.56
N ILE A 21 2.76 30.24 -2.65
CA ILE A 21 2.03 29.68 -1.50
C ILE A 21 2.55 28.26 -1.20
N PRO A 22 2.99 27.96 0.04
CA PRO A 22 3.31 26.60 0.45
C PRO A 22 2.06 25.71 0.48
N GLY A 23 2.22 24.45 0.08
CA GLY A 23 1.16 23.45 0.05
C GLY A 23 0.53 23.10 1.41
N GLY A 24 1.31 23.25 2.48
CA GLY A 24 0.89 23.01 3.86
C GLY A 24 1.44 24.06 4.83
N LYS A 25 0.81 24.19 6.00
CA LYS A 25 1.30 25.07 7.07
C LYS A 25 2.54 24.44 7.71
N PRO A 26 3.69 25.14 7.76
CA PRO A 26 4.89 24.60 8.41
C PRO A 26 4.67 24.45 9.92
N PRO A 27 5.35 23.48 10.56
CA PRO A 27 5.37 23.37 12.02
C PRO A 27 5.99 24.62 12.67
N PRO A 28 5.65 24.93 13.95
CA PRO A 28 6.15 26.12 14.62
C PRO A 28 7.68 26.18 14.62
N GLY A 29 8.25 27.26 14.05
CA GLY A 29 9.70 27.49 14.00
C GLY A 29 10.42 27.02 12.74
N VAL A 30 9.71 26.42 11.77
CA VAL A 30 10.28 26.03 10.47
C VAL A 30 9.88 27.03 9.38
N THR A 31 10.85 27.63 8.72
CA THR A 31 10.63 28.43 7.50
C THR A 31 10.69 27.51 6.29
N PRO A 32 9.68 27.48 5.41
CA PRO A 32 9.73 26.74 4.15
C PRO A 32 10.96 27.10 3.33
N ASN A 33 11.78 26.10 2.99
CA ASN A 33 12.89 26.27 2.06
C ASN A 33 12.47 25.70 0.70
N PHE A 34 12.18 26.58 -0.26
CA PHE A 34 11.74 26.19 -1.61
C PHE A 34 12.90 25.93 -2.57
N ASP A 35 14.11 26.43 -2.26
CA ASP A 35 15.28 26.36 -3.14
C ASP A 35 16.07 25.06 -2.94
N ASP A 36 16.17 24.55 -1.71
CA ASP A 36 16.79 23.26 -1.37
C ASP A 36 15.95 22.50 -0.32
N PRO A 37 14.81 21.92 -0.72
CA PRO A 37 13.93 21.18 0.19
C PRO A 37 14.61 19.88 0.62
N VAL A 38 14.51 19.55 1.92
CA VAL A 38 15.06 18.30 2.45
C VAL A 38 14.27 17.14 1.84
N SER A 39 14.90 16.45 0.89
CA SER A 39 14.24 15.44 0.08
C SER A 39 14.44 14.04 0.66
N GLN A 40 13.33 13.35 0.92
CA GLN A 40 13.34 11.92 1.28
C GLN A 40 13.35 11.00 0.05
N VAL A 41 13.31 11.58 -1.16
CA VAL A 41 13.35 10.86 -2.43
C VAL A 41 14.47 9.80 -2.52
N PRO A 42 15.75 10.10 -2.23
CA PRO A 42 16.81 9.09 -2.35
C PRO A 42 16.59 7.90 -1.40
N VAL A 43 16.02 8.14 -0.22
CA VAL A 43 15.68 7.07 0.74
C VAL A 43 14.52 6.23 0.21
N ILE A 44 13.46 6.87 -0.28
CA ILE A 44 12.28 6.18 -0.83
C ILE A 44 12.67 5.30 -2.03
N ILE A 45 13.48 5.84 -2.94
CA ILE A 45 13.95 5.09 -4.12
C ILE A 45 14.89 3.96 -3.68
N GLY A 46 15.87 4.25 -2.82
CA GLY A 46 16.86 3.26 -2.38
C GLY A 46 16.22 2.09 -1.63
N VAL A 47 15.36 2.38 -0.65
CA VAL A 47 14.65 1.36 0.13
C VAL A 47 13.65 0.61 -0.75
N GLY A 48 12.84 1.34 -1.53
CA GLY A 48 11.83 0.73 -2.39
C GLY A 48 12.41 -0.18 -3.48
N THR A 49 13.53 0.21 -4.11
CA THR A 49 14.21 -0.62 -5.12
C THR A 49 14.78 -1.89 -4.48
N ALA A 50 15.37 -1.79 -3.29
CA ALA A 50 15.91 -2.95 -2.57
C ALA A 50 14.80 -3.95 -2.20
N PHE A 51 13.69 -3.49 -1.64
CA PHE A 51 12.56 -4.35 -1.30
C PHE A 51 11.86 -4.94 -2.53
N LEU A 52 11.72 -4.17 -3.61
CA LEU A 52 11.18 -4.69 -4.86
C LEU A 52 12.09 -5.76 -5.46
N ALA A 53 13.41 -5.55 -5.46
CA ALA A 53 14.37 -6.55 -5.94
C ALA A 53 14.28 -7.86 -5.14
N MET A 54 14.17 -7.75 -3.81
CA MET A 54 13.95 -8.90 -2.93
C MET A 54 12.61 -9.60 -3.24
N ALA A 55 11.53 -8.83 -3.41
CA ALA A 55 10.21 -9.35 -3.74
C ALA A 55 10.20 -10.07 -5.10
N CYS A 56 10.83 -9.49 -6.12
CA CYS A 56 11.03 -10.12 -7.43
C CYS A 56 11.75 -11.46 -7.28
N PHE A 57 12.87 -11.48 -6.56
CA PHE A 57 13.66 -12.70 -6.36
C PHE A 57 12.83 -13.81 -5.70
N CYS A 58 12.13 -13.50 -4.61
CA CYS A 58 11.24 -14.42 -3.91
C CYS A 58 10.08 -14.90 -4.80
N PHE A 59 9.48 -14.01 -5.58
CA PHE A 59 8.38 -14.33 -6.49
C PHE A 59 8.82 -15.29 -7.60
N PHE A 60 9.96 -15.03 -8.25
CA PHE A 60 10.47 -15.90 -9.31
C PHE A 60 10.87 -17.28 -8.78
N ILE A 61 11.51 -17.36 -7.61
CA ILE A 61 11.81 -18.66 -6.97
C ILE A 61 10.53 -19.43 -6.69
N ARG A 62 9.50 -18.76 -6.15
CA ARG A 62 8.21 -19.39 -5.88
C ARG A 62 7.58 -19.91 -7.17
N MET A 63 7.52 -19.08 -8.20
CA MET A 63 6.92 -19.42 -9.50
C MET A 63 7.68 -20.56 -10.17
N TYR A 64 9.02 -20.57 -10.12
CA TYR A 64 9.85 -21.68 -10.58
C TYR A 64 9.54 -22.97 -9.81
N THR A 65 9.48 -22.92 -8.48
CA THR A 65 9.17 -24.08 -7.64
C THR A 65 7.78 -24.65 -7.95
N ARG A 66 6.81 -23.79 -8.25
CA ARG A 66 5.45 -24.22 -8.59
C ARG A 66 5.36 -24.82 -9.98
N LEU A 67 5.95 -24.16 -10.98
CA LEU A 67 5.88 -24.59 -12.38
C LEU A 67 6.77 -25.79 -12.67
N ALA A 68 8.02 -25.77 -12.22
CA ALA A 68 9.02 -26.80 -12.56
C ALA A 68 8.99 -27.99 -11.59
N ILE A 69 8.85 -27.74 -10.28
CA ILE A 69 8.98 -28.80 -9.25
C ILE A 69 7.61 -29.39 -8.90
N SER A 70 6.65 -28.54 -8.49
CA SER A 70 5.34 -29.04 -8.03
C SER A 70 4.40 -29.40 -9.18
N LYS A 71 4.53 -28.75 -10.35
CA LYS A 71 3.65 -28.90 -11.52
C LYS A 71 2.15 -28.80 -11.20
N THR A 72 1.80 -28.09 -10.13
CA THR A 72 0.40 -27.86 -9.73
C THR A 72 0.10 -26.39 -9.85
N TRP A 73 -0.75 -26.03 -10.82
CA TRP A 73 -1.29 -24.67 -10.91
C TRP A 73 -2.49 -24.55 -9.98
N LYS A 74 -2.48 -23.57 -9.06
CA LYS A 74 -3.58 -23.31 -8.14
C LYS A 74 -4.02 -21.85 -8.23
N TRP A 75 -5.27 -21.60 -7.85
CA TRP A 75 -5.80 -20.24 -7.73
C TRP A 75 -4.97 -19.33 -6.80
N ASP A 76 -4.24 -19.92 -5.84
CA ASP A 76 -3.24 -19.22 -5.02
C ASP A 76 -2.18 -18.50 -5.86
N ASP A 77 -1.63 -19.20 -6.85
CA ASP A 77 -0.54 -18.69 -7.70
C ASP A 77 -1.03 -17.53 -8.61
N LEU A 78 -2.32 -17.53 -8.96
CA LEU A 78 -2.94 -16.40 -9.65
C LEU A 78 -3.07 -15.19 -8.73
N THR A 79 -3.53 -15.41 -7.49
CA THR A 79 -3.78 -14.33 -6.52
C THR A 79 -2.49 -13.58 -6.17
N ILE A 80 -1.39 -14.31 -5.97
CA ILE A 80 -0.08 -13.71 -5.70
C ILE A 80 0.51 -13.01 -6.93
N SER A 81 0.31 -13.56 -8.13
CA SER A 81 0.79 -12.95 -9.38
C SER A 81 0.08 -11.62 -9.65
N ILE A 82 -1.23 -11.58 -9.42
CA ILE A 82 -2.02 -10.34 -9.52
C ILE A 82 -1.55 -9.35 -8.47
N GLY A 83 -1.43 -9.75 -7.19
CA GLY A 83 -0.95 -8.86 -6.12
C GLY A 83 0.46 -8.30 -6.37
N PHE A 84 1.36 -9.11 -6.93
CA PHE A 84 2.69 -8.69 -7.33
C PHE A 84 2.64 -7.66 -8.48
N LEU A 85 1.76 -7.87 -9.47
CA LEU A 85 1.57 -6.90 -10.56
C LEU A 85 1.06 -5.55 -10.04
N PHE A 86 0.07 -5.55 -9.13
CA PHE A 86 -0.39 -4.32 -8.48
C PHE A 86 0.74 -3.63 -7.71
N SER A 87 1.57 -4.39 -6.99
CA SER A 87 2.73 -3.83 -6.27
C SER A 87 3.76 -3.20 -7.19
N LEU A 88 3.98 -3.79 -8.37
CA LEU A 88 4.87 -3.24 -9.41
C LEU A 88 4.32 -1.93 -9.98
N VAL A 89 3.02 -1.88 -10.29
CA VAL A 89 2.34 -0.66 -10.77
C VAL A 89 2.40 0.44 -9.72
N TYR A 90 2.13 0.10 -8.46
CA TYR A 90 2.23 1.02 -7.32
C TYR A 90 3.63 1.62 -7.24
N TYR A 91 4.67 0.78 -7.22
CA TYR A 91 6.05 1.24 -7.11
C TYR A 91 6.48 2.09 -8.31
N ALA A 92 6.06 1.72 -9.53
CA ALA A 92 6.32 2.51 -10.73
C ALA A 92 5.66 3.90 -10.67
N ALA A 93 4.43 3.98 -10.15
CA ALA A 93 3.75 5.25 -9.91
C ALA A 93 4.47 6.10 -8.86
N THR A 94 4.96 5.49 -7.77
CA THR A 94 5.77 6.17 -6.75
C THR A 94 7.09 6.70 -7.33
N LEU A 95 7.80 5.88 -8.11
CA LEU A 95 9.04 6.28 -8.78
C LEU A 95 8.82 7.46 -9.74
N ASN A 96 7.76 7.41 -10.54
CA ASN A 96 7.43 8.51 -11.44
C ASN A 96 7.19 9.80 -10.65
N GLY A 97 6.51 9.72 -9.52
CA GLY A 97 6.30 10.86 -8.63
C GLY A 97 7.54 11.41 -7.94
N CYS A 98 8.49 10.54 -7.63
CA CYS A 98 9.75 10.94 -7.02
C CYS A 98 10.71 11.58 -8.04
N ILE A 99 10.72 11.09 -9.29
CA ILE A 99 11.62 11.57 -10.35
C ILE A 99 11.04 12.80 -11.06
N ASN A 100 9.78 12.73 -11.49
CA ASN A 100 9.12 13.76 -12.29
C ASN A 100 8.21 14.68 -11.46
N GLY A 101 7.96 14.33 -10.20
CA GLY A 101 7.01 15.02 -9.35
C GLY A 101 7.63 15.62 -8.09
N ILE A 102 6.76 15.82 -7.11
CA ILE A 102 7.05 16.43 -5.81
C ILE A 102 6.97 15.41 -4.66
N ALA A 103 6.73 14.13 -4.97
CA ALA A 103 6.57 13.09 -3.97
C ALA A 103 7.90 12.85 -3.23
N GLY A 104 7.87 12.86 -1.89
CA GLY A 104 9.06 12.72 -1.05
C GLY A 104 9.66 14.05 -0.55
N ARG A 105 9.00 15.19 -0.81
CA ARG A 105 9.24 16.46 -0.14
C ARG A 105 8.11 16.74 0.85
N HIS A 106 8.39 17.49 1.91
CA HIS A 106 7.35 17.87 2.85
C HIS A 106 6.33 18.81 2.20
N GLU A 107 5.04 18.66 2.55
CA GLU A 107 3.94 19.43 1.94
C GLU A 107 4.13 20.96 2.09
N TRP A 108 4.81 21.41 3.15
CA TRP A 108 5.11 22.82 3.39
C TRP A 108 6.32 23.36 2.60
N GLU A 109 7.13 22.50 1.96
CA GLU A 109 8.29 22.89 1.13
C GLU A 109 7.98 22.83 -0.37
N VAL A 110 6.74 22.49 -0.72
CA VAL A 110 6.29 22.34 -2.10
C VAL A 110 5.30 23.45 -2.46
N HIS A 111 5.51 24.05 -3.61
CA HIS A 111 4.61 25.05 -4.17
C HIS A 111 3.25 24.44 -4.57
N LEU A 112 2.21 25.22 -4.35
CA LEU A 112 0.83 24.80 -4.56
C LEU A 112 0.52 24.54 -6.05
N ASP A 113 1.20 25.23 -6.97
CA ASP A 113 1.11 25.00 -8.43
C ASP A 113 1.51 23.56 -8.83
N LYS A 114 2.56 23.02 -8.22
CA LYS A 114 3.05 21.66 -8.47
C LYS A 114 2.21 20.60 -7.77
N LEU A 115 1.57 20.93 -6.65
CA LEU A 115 0.60 20.06 -5.96
C LEU A 115 -0.71 19.94 -6.74
N ILE A 116 -1.16 21.03 -7.34
CA ILE A 116 -2.40 21.10 -8.13
C ILE A 116 -2.17 20.63 -9.58
N GLY A 117 -0.91 20.48 -10.00
CA GLY A 117 -0.56 19.98 -11.32
C GLY A 117 -1.16 18.61 -11.62
N ASN A 118 -1.82 18.47 -12.77
CA ASN A 118 -2.48 17.24 -13.21
C ASN A 118 -1.61 15.98 -13.04
N ALA A 119 -0.30 16.08 -13.34
CA ALA A 119 0.64 14.97 -13.21
C ALA A 119 0.70 14.40 -11.77
N HIS A 120 0.73 15.27 -10.75
CA HIS A 120 0.74 14.82 -9.35
C HIS A 120 -0.61 14.25 -8.91
N LEU A 121 -1.70 14.90 -9.34
CA LEU A 121 -3.07 14.44 -9.03
C LEU A 121 -3.34 13.03 -9.58
N TYR A 122 -2.98 12.77 -10.84
CA TYR A 122 -3.09 11.42 -11.45
C TYR A 122 -2.23 10.39 -10.72
N GLN A 123 -1.00 10.77 -10.36
CA GLN A 123 -0.08 9.88 -9.66
C GLN A 123 -0.60 9.50 -8.27
N SER A 124 -1.10 10.49 -7.50
CA SER A 124 -1.71 10.26 -6.19
C SER A 124 -2.93 9.32 -6.30
N TYR A 125 -3.80 9.57 -7.28
CA TYR A 125 -4.96 8.73 -7.57
C TYR A 125 -4.59 7.27 -7.87
N ILE A 126 -3.63 7.04 -8.77
CA ILE A 126 -3.15 5.69 -9.12
C ILE A 126 -2.58 4.99 -7.89
N THR A 127 -1.82 5.72 -7.07
CA THR A 127 -1.18 5.20 -5.86
C THR A 127 -2.23 4.68 -4.87
N VAL A 128 -3.28 5.46 -4.60
CA VAL A 128 -4.37 5.08 -3.67
C VAL A 128 -5.14 3.86 -4.17
N ILE A 129 -5.53 3.85 -5.45
CA ILE A 129 -6.32 2.74 -6.02
C ILE A 129 -5.54 1.45 -6.08
N THR A 130 -4.22 1.52 -6.31
CA THR A 130 -3.38 0.33 -6.48
C THR A 130 -2.92 -0.23 -5.14
N ALA A 131 -2.67 0.63 -4.14
CA ALA A 131 -2.12 0.22 -2.85
C ALA A 131 -3.06 -0.68 -2.02
N THR A 132 -4.32 -0.26 -1.83
CA THR A 132 -5.31 -0.98 -1.02
C THR A 132 -5.55 -2.43 -1.50
N PRO A 133 -5.80 -2.69 -2.80
CA PRO A 133 -5.99 -4.05 -3.29
C PRO A 133 -4.69 -4.86 -3.29
N ALA A 134 -3.53 -4.24 -3.52
CA ALA A 134 -2.24 -4.93 -3.45
C ALA A 134 -2.02 -5.55 -2.06
N LEU A 135 -2.20 -4.75 -1.00
CA LEU A 135 -2.05 -5.20 0.39
C LEU A 135 -3.04 -6.30 0.74
N GLY A 136 -4.29 -6.18 0.30
CA GLY A 136 -5.32 -7.21 0.51
C GLY A 136 -4.99 -8.54 -0.17
N LEU A 137 -4.57 -8.50 -1.44
CA LEU A 137 -4.23 -9.70 -2.21
C LEU A 137 -3.00 -10.43 -1.67
N ILE A 138 -1.97 -9.69 -1.23
CA ILE A 138 -0.78 -10.28 -0.61
C ILE A 138 -1.17 -10.99 0.70
N LYS A 139 -1.96 -10.35 1.56
CA LYS A 139 -2.42 -10.96 2.82
C LYS A 139 -3.29 -12.19 2.59
N LEU A 140 -4.18 -12.15 1.60
CA LEU A 140 -4.97 -13.32 1.19
C LEU A 140 -4.08 -14.48 0.70
N SER A 141 -3.05 -14.19 -0.09
CA SER A 141 -2.10 -15.22 -0.53
C SER A 141 -1.33 -15.82 0.66
N LEU A 142 -0.94 -15.02 1.67
CA LEU A 142 -0.31 -15.54 2.89
C LEU A 142 -1.23 -16.50 3.65
N PHE A 143 -2.51 -16.14 3.84
CA PHE A 143 -3.49 -17.05 4.44
C PHE A 143 -3.60 -18.37 3.66
N ILE A 144 -3.70 -18.31 2.34
CA ILE A 144 -3.80 -19.52 1.50
C ILE A 144 -2.52 -20.36 1.59
N GLN A 145 -1.35 -19.74 1.62
CA GLN A 145 -0.08 -20.43 1.80
C GLN A 145 0.01 -21.12 3.17
N TYR A 146 -0.51 -20.50 4.23
CA TYR A 146 -0.60 -21.12 5.55
C TYR A 146 -1.54 -22.33 5.55
N TYR A 147 -2.68 -22.22 4.86
CA TYR A 147 -3.57 -23.36 4.67
C TYR A 147 -2.84 -24.52 3.98
N LEU A 148 -2.09 -24.26 2.91
CA LEU A 148 -1.37 -25.30 2.17
C LEU A 148 -0.28 -25.97 3.02
N LEU A 149 0.44 -25.21 3.84
CA LEU A 149 1.53 -25.73 4.66
C LEU A 149 1.04 -26.55 5.86
N PHE A 150 -0.03 -26.08 6.52
CA PHE A 150 -0.51 -26.65 7.79
C PHE A 150 -1.91 -27.29 7.70
N LYS A 151 -2.37 -27.67 6.50
CA LYS A 151 -3.71 -28.25 6.26
C LYS A 151 -4.08 -29.42 7.19
N VAL A 152 -3.07 -30.11 7.73
CA VAL A 152 -3.22 -31.29 8.60
C VAL A 152 -3.84 -30.92 9.96
N ARG A 153 -3.68 -29.68 10.46
CA ARG A 153 -4.19 -29.27 11.78
C ARG A 153 -5.52 -28.53 11.67
N ARG A 154 -6.56 -29.04 12.36
CA ARG A 154 -7.93 -28.49 12.32
C ARG A 154 -8.02 -27.04 12.81
N TYR A 155 -7.29 -26.66 13.86
CA TYR A 155 -7.27 -25.29 14.37
C TYR A 155 -6.76 -24.29 13.34
N VAL A 156 -5.61 -24.58 12.71
CA VAL A 156 -5.03 -23.72 11.65
C VAL A 156 -6.00 -23.57 10.48
N ARG A 157 -6.67 -24.65 10.07
CA ARG A 157 -7.67 -24.60 9.01
C ARG A 157 -8.80 -23.62 9.34
N ILE A 158 -9.37 -23.70 10.53
CA ILE A 158 -10.48 -22.82 10.94
C ILE A 158 -10.00 -21.36 11.04
N SER A 159 -8.86 -21.13 11.68
CA SER A 159 -8.28 -19.78 11.80
C SER A 159 -7.96 -19.16 10.45
N VAL A 160 -7.46 -19.94 9.49
CA VAL A 160 -7.20 -19.44 8.13
C VAL A 160 -8.50 -19.13 7.40
N TYR A 161 -9.53 -19.99 7.48
CA TYR A 161 -10.81 -19.68 6.83
C TYR A 161 -11.44 -18.41 7.40
N VAL A 162 -11.50 -18.27 8.73
CA VAL A 162 -12.05 -17.08 9.39
C VAL A 162 -11.21 -15.84 9.11
N GLY A 163 -9.89 -15.95 9.21
CA GLY A 163 -8.96 -14.85 8.95
C GLY A 163 -8.99 -14.39 7.49
N ALA A 164 -9.00 -15.33 6.55
CA ALA A 164 -9.07 -15.03 5.12
C ALA A 164 -10.42 -14.43 4.71
N THR A 165 -11.55 -14.92 5.26
CA THR A 165 -12.86 -14.34 4.95
C THR A 165 -13.01 -12.95 5.55
N LEU A 166 -12.62 -12.76 6.82
CA LEU A 166 -12.70 -11.46 7.48
C LEU A 166 -11.79 -10.43 6.82
N SER A 167 -10.53 -10.80 6.57
CA SER A 167 -9.56 -9.92 5.90
C SER A 167 -9.98 -9.67 4.45
N GLY A 168 -10.44 -10.69 3.74
CA GLY A 168 -10.91 -10.55 2.36
C GLY A 168 -12.10 -9.60 2.26
N LEU A 169 -13.11 -9.77 3.10
CA LEU A 169 -14.27 -8.85 3.16
C LEU A 169 -13.83 -7.42 3.47
N PHE A 170 -12.93 -7.24 4.45
CA PHE A 170 -12.42 -5.93 4.81
C PHE A 170 -11.64 -5.26 3.67
N TYR A 171 -10.72 -5.97 3.03
CA TYR A 171 -9.90 -5.42 1.94
C TYR A 171 -10.69 -5.22 0.65
N ILE A 172 -11.69 -6.05 0.36
CA ILE A 172 -12.61 -5.85 -0.76
C ILE A 172 -13.46 -4.60 -0.50
N ALA A 173 -14.08 -4.49 0.69
CA ALA A 173 -14.90 -3.33 1.04
C ALA A 173 -14.10 -2.03 0.99
N THR A 174 -12.90 -2.01 1.59
CA THR A 174 -12.03 -0.83 1.57
C THR A 174 -11.51 -0.52 0.16
N SER A 175 -11.23 -1.51 -0.69
CA SER A 175 -10.87 -1.28 -2.10
C SER A 175 -12.01 -0.66 -2.89
N ILE A 176 -13.24 -1.16 -2.70
CA ILE A 176 -14.44 -0.57 -3.32
C ILE A 176 -14.65 0.86 -2.83
N SER A 177 -14.54 1.10 -1.51
CA SER A 177 -14.63 2.45 -0.94
C SER A 177 -13.53 3.37 -1.49
N SER A 178 -12.30 2.87 -1.62
CA SER A 178 -11.18 3.62 -2.22
C SER A 178 -11.52 4.04 -3.64
N PHE A 179 -12.05 3.11 -4.45
CA PHE A 179 -12.42 3.38 -5.84
C PHE A 179 -13.57 4.38 -5.94
N VAL A 180 -14.64 4.22 -5.16
CA VAL A 180 -15.84 5.07 -5.22
C VAL A 180 -15.56 6.49 -4.67
N LEU A 181 -14.81 6.60 -3.57
CA LEU A 181 -14.58 7.89 -2.91
C LEU A 181 -13.43 8.68 -3.52
N SER A 182 -12.47 8.00 -4.16
CA SER A 182 -11.32 8.64 -4.80
C SER A 182 -11.54 8.89 -6.30
N SER A 183 -12.53 8.27 -6.93
CA SER A 183 -12.87 8.53 -8.33
C SER A 183 -13.60 9.88 -8.46
N PRO A 184 -13.25 10.71 -9.46
CA PRO A 184 -14.00 11.92 -9.75
C PRO A 184 -15.45 11.57 -10.15
N TRP A 185 -16.41 12.31 -9.61
CA TRP A 185 -17.82 12.15 -9.96
C TRP A 185 -18.12 12.81 -11.31
N PRO A 186 -19.21 12.42 -12.01
CA PRO A 186 -19.52 12.98 -13.32
C PRO A 186 -19.63 14.51 -13.27
N GLY A 187 -18.69 15.21 -13.92
CA GLY A 187 -18.64 16.68 -13.97
C GLY A 187 -17.57 17.33 -13.09
N GLU A 188 -16.84 16.57 -12.27
CA GLU A 188 -15.77 17.09 -11.42
C GLU A 188 -14.38 16.89 -12.05
N SER A 189 -13.49 17.86 -11.87
CA SER A 189 -12.06 17.67 -12.17
C SER A 189 -11.38 16.88 -11.03
N ILE A 190 -10.24 16.23 -11.29
CA ILE A 190 -9.51 15.47 -10.26
C ILE A 190 -9.11 16.36 -9.07
N LEU A 191 -8.84 17.64 -9.34
CA LEU A 191 -8.56 18.65 -8.33
C LEU A 191 -9.77 18.83 -7.39
N ASP A 192 -10.98 18.98 -7.96
CA ASP A 192 -12.21 19.12 -7.18
C ASP A 192 -12.48 17.85 -6.36
N CYS A 193 -12.19 16.68 -6.92
CA CYS A 193 -12.35 15.39 -6.26
C CYS A 193 -11.46 15.27 -5.00
N ILE A 194 -10.18 15.64 -5.09
CA ILE A 194 -9.23 15.54 -3.98
C ILE A 194 -9.58 16.51 -2.84
N LEU A 195 -10.18 17.65 -3.16
CA LEU A 195 -10.62 18.63 -2.15
C LEU A 195 -12.04 18.39 -1.63
N SER A 196 -12.77 17.49 -2.27
CA SER A 196 -14.15 17.18 -1.91
C SER A 196 -14.24 16.41 -0.58
N TRP A 197 -15.39 16.51 0.05
CA TRP A 197 -15.65 15.88 1.35
C TRP A 197 -15.47 14.36 1.32
N HIS A 198 -15.72 13.71 0.17
CA HIS A 198 -15.66 12.25 0.06
C HIS A 198 -14.22 11.74 0.07
N TYR A 199 -13.29 12.43 -0.58
CA TYR A 199 -11.87 12.10 -0.55
C TYR A 199 -11.28 12.36 0.84
N LEU A 200 -11.57 13.52 1.45
CA LEU A 200 -11.10 13.85 2.79
C LEU A 200 -11.60 12.84 3.83
N LYS A 201 -12.84 12.40 3.72
CA LYS A 201 -13.39 11.36 4.59
C LYS A 201 -12.67 10.02 4.40
N PHE A 202 -12.30 9.65 3.18
CA PHE A 202 -11.49 8.46 2.94
C PHE A 202 -10.08 8.59 3.55
N ALA A 203 -9.46 9.77 3.45
CA ALA A 203 -8.18 10.05 4.10
C ALA A 203 -8.27 9.91 5.64
N GLU A 204 -9.34 10.41 6.26
CA GLU A 204 -9.58 10.20 7.71
C GLU A 204 -9.76 8.71 8.06
N PHE A 205 -10.45 7.94 7.21
CA PHE A 205 -10.59 6.48 7.38
C PHE A 205 -9.30 5.68 7.12
N SER A 206 -8.26 6.31 6.57
CA SER A 206 -7.00 5.61 6.29
C SER A 206 -6.25 5.23 7.57
N ILE A 207 -6.37 6.04 8.63
CA ILE A 207 -5.76 5.76 9.94
C ILE A 207 -6.32 4.46 10.56
N PRO A 208 -7.64 4.31 10.80
CA PRO A 208 -8.18 3.07 11.35
C PRO A 208 -7.96 1.88 10.41
N THR A 209 -7.96 2.10 9.08
CA THR A 209 -7.63 1.05 8.11
C THR A 209 -6.20 0.52 8.30
N GLY A 210 -5.23 1.41 8.56
CA GLY A 210 -3.86 1.03 8.88
C GLY A 210 -3.74 0.23 10.17
N ILE A 211 -4.51 0.58 11.21
CA ILE A 211 -4.54 -0.17 12.47
C ILE A 211 -5.06 -1.59 12.25
N ILE A 212 -6.19 -1.74 11.54
CA ILE A 212 -6.76 -3.05 11.22
C ILE A 212 -5.78 -3.86 10.36
N GLY A 213 -5.15 -3.22 9.38
CA GLY A 213 -4.10 -3.84 8.57
C GLY A 213 -2.98 -4.42 9.43
N SER A 214 -2.45 -3.62 10.36
CA SER A 214 -1.39 -4.04 11.29
C SER A 214 -1.83 -5.17 12.21
N LEU A 215 -3.09 -5.18 12.68
CA LEU A 215 -3.63 -6.28 13.48
C LEU A 215 -3.70 -7.58 12.68
N VAL A 216 -4.07 -7.52 11.40
CA VAL A 216 -4.05 -8.70 10.52
C VAL A 216 -2.62 -9.25 10.37
N ASP A 217 -1.61 -8.38 10.30
CA ASP A 217 -0.20 -8.81 10.22
C ASP A 217 0.26 -9.52 11.50
N VAL A 218 -0.13 -9.01 12.68
CA VAL A 218 0.12 -9.67 13.96
C VAL A 218 -0.57 -11.04 14.02
N VAL A 219 -1.83 -11.15 13.56
CA VAL A 219 -2.54 -12.43 13.50
C VAL A 219 -1.82 -13.40 12.56
N LEU A 220 -1.40 -12.94 11.38
CA LEU A 220 -0.63 -13.75 10.43
C LEU A 220 0.72 -14.20 11.00
N PHE A 221 1.34 -13.39 11.85
CA PHE A 221 2.60 -13.76 12.50
C PHE A 221 2.42 -14.80 13.61
N ILE A 222 1.36 -14.68 14.42
CA ILE A 222 1.10 -15.58 15.54
C ILE A 222 0.54 -16.92 15.06
N LEU A 223 -0.27 -16.94 14.01
CA LEU A 223 -0.97 -18.14 13.51
C LEU A 223 -0.04 -19.36 13.27
N PRO A 224 1.15 -19.23 12.64
CA PRO A 224 2.05 -20.36 12.44
C PRO A 224 2.89 -20.74 13.66
N MET A 225 3.10 -19.86 14.65
CA MET A 225 4.01 -20.09 15.79
C MET A 225 3.62 -21.36 16.60
N PRO A 226 2.36 -21.53 17.04
CA PRO A 226 1.94 -22.76 17.73
C PRO A 226 2.05 -24.01 16.85
N ALA A 227 1.75 -23.88 15.55
CA ALA A 227 1.80 -24.99 14.61
C ALA A 227 3.23 -25.50 14.38
N VAL A 228 4.19 -24.58 14.29
CA VAL A 228 5.62 -24.90 14.14
C VAL A 228 6.18 -25.51 15.43
N TRP A 229 5.76 -25.03 16.61
CA TRP A 229 6.26 -25.57 17.88
C TRP A 229 5.97 -27.06 18.05
N GLN A 230 4.77 -27.49 17.64
CA GLN A 230 4.30 -28.87 17.77
C GLN A 230 4.80 -29.82 16.68
N LEU A 231 5.55 -29.33 15.68
CA LEU A 231 6.03 -30.13 14.57
C LEU A 231 7.45 -30.67 14.87
N GLN A 232 7.62 -31.99 14.85
CA GLN A 232 8.93 -32.65 15.03
C GLN A 232 9.83 -32.51 13.80
N LEU A 233 10.10 -31.27 13.38
CA LEU A 233 11.08 -30.97 12.34
C LEU A 233 12.47 -30.81 12.95
N SER A 234 13.50 -31.10 12.15
CA SER A 234 14.87 -30.72 12.48
C SER A 234 14.97 -29.21 12.69
N THR A 235 15.78 -28.78 13.66
CA THR A 235 15.91 -27.38 14.10
C THR A 235 16.21 -26.43 12.93
N ALA A 236 16.99 -26.87 11.93
CA ALA A 236 17.28 -26.10 10.72
C ALA A 236 16.03 -25.78 9.87
N LYS A 237 15.12 -26.75 9.69
CA LYS A 237 13.85 -26.52 8.95
C LYS A 237 12.90 -25.64 9.75
N LYS A 238 12.91 -25.77 11.08
CA LYS A 238 12.11 -24.93 11.99
C LYS A 238 12.51 -23.46 11.88
N ILE A 239 13.82 -23.18 11.90
CA ILE A 239 14.37 -21.82 11.75
C ILE A 239 14.05 -21.25 10.37
N GLY A 240 14.20 -22.02 9.29
CA GLY A 240 13.86 -21.55 7.94
C GLY A 240 12.39 -21.15 7.80
N ILE A 241 11.48 -21.92 8.39
CA ILE A 241 10.05 -21.61 8.40
C ILE A 241 9.77 -20.33 9.21
N ILE A 242 10.39 -20.17 10.38
CA ILE A 242 10.23 -18.97 11.21
C ILE A 242 10.79 -17.73 10.49
N LEU A 243 11.95 -17.82 9.86
CA LEU A 243 12.54 -16.71 9.11
C LEU A 243 11.64 -16.27 7.94
N VAL A 244 11.07 -17.20 7.20
CA VAL A 244 10.11 -16.89 6.12
C VAL A 244 8.85 -16.19 6.67
N PHE A 245 8.37 -16.60 7.86
CA PHE A 245 7.24 -15.92 8.50
C PHE A 245 7.60 -14.54 9.05
N MET A 246 8.82 -14.35 9.56
CA MET A 246 9.31 -13.03 9.96
C MET A 246 9.37 -12.08 8.77
N THR A 247 9.77 -12.57 7.58
CA THR A 247 9.81 -11.74 6.37
C THR A 247 8.42 -11.44 5.79
N GLY A 248 7.40 -12.25 6.07
CA GLY A 248 6.05 -12.05 5.55
C GLY A 248 5.11 -11.26 6.48
N GLY A 249 5.51 -11.02 7.73
CA GLY A 249 4.74 -10.25 8.71
C GLY A 249 5.20 -8.80 8.90
N LEU A 250 6.20 -8.35 8.14
CA LEU A 250 6.70 -6.97 8.11
C LEU A 250 6.19 -6.23 6.86
#